data_AF-A0A6B2E259-F1
#
_entry.id   AF-A0A6B2E259-F1
#
_cell.length_a   1.000
_cell.length_b   1.000
_cell.length_c   1.000
_cell.angle_alpha   90.00
_cell.angle_beta   90.00
_cell.angle_gamma   90.00
#
_symmetry.space_group_name_H-M   'P 1'
#
loop_
_entity.id
_entity.type
_entity.pdbx_description
1 polymer ?
#
loop_
_entity_poly.entity_id
_entity_poly.type
_entity_poly.pdbx_seq_one_letter_code
_entity_poly.pdbx_strand_id
1 'polypeptide(L)'
;LAELGRRRGRDEWIAAGQFWAQYEEVTQLQGAGGNALGVASAPALDAAELVTSALLALEDDDELRERERTRVRHLFVDDAHHLDPLQTSLVRMIGHTAAEFVVAGDPDQNVFSFRGADASLFADADPDGSRTVTLTTSHRLAPAVRLAVAKIGATLPGASPHRKIVPPKGATGGNVRVRVMPTPAAEASWIADQLRRAHLVDGVPWSEIAVLVRSPARTFLVLQRALRAAGVPIGSATEELPLAKQPAVRPLLAVLKLAPAPELLDVDLAEMLLSSALGGADPLALRRLRRGLRRLELAGGGQRSSDELLVEALRGGDILAGLADAEAEPVR
;
A
#
# COMPACT_ATOMS: atom_id res chain seq x y z
N LEU A 1 9.30 19.88 17.45
CA LEU A 1 10.07 18.77 18.07
C LEU A 1 11.37 19.23 18.75
N ALA A 2 12.25 19.98 18.07
CA ALA A 2 13.56 20.37 18.61
C ALA A 2 13.50 21.17 19.92
N GLU A 3 12.51 22.05 20.10
CA GLU A 3 12.28 22.76 21.36
C GLU A 3 11.91 21.82 22.52
N LEU A 4 11.11 20.79 22.24
CA LEU A 4 10.77 19.77 23.24
C LEU A 4 12.03 18.95 23.62
N GLY A 5 12.89 18.64 22.65
CA GLY A 5 14.19 18.01 22.87
C GLY A 5 15.06 18.83 23.83
N ARG A 6 15.17 20.14 23.61
CA ARG A 6 15.89 21.05 24.52
C ARG A 6 15.31 21.04 25.93
N ARG A 7 13.98 21.12 26.07
CA ARG A 7 13.32 21.11 27.40
C ARG A 7 13.46 19.78 28.15
N ARG A 8 13.58 18.67 27.42
CA ARG A 8 13.67 17.32 28.00
C ARG A 8 15.10 16.77 28.07
N GLY A 9 16.10 17.53 27.60
CA GLY A 9 17.50 17.09 27.55
C GLY A 9 17.70 15.89 26.63
N ARG A 10 17.05 15.89 25.46
CA ARG A 10 17.04 14.79 24.48
C ARG A 10 17.64 15.27 23.16
N ASP A 11 18.95 15.07 23.00
CA ASP A 11 19.70 15.51 21.82
C ASP A 11 19.19 14.85 20.54
N GLU A 12 18.75 13.59 20.63
CA GLU A 12 18.14 12.85 19.53
C GLU A 12 16.87 13.53 18.98
N TRP A 13 16.08 14.20 19.83
CA TRP A 13 14.88 14.93 19.40
C TRP A 13 15.22 16.29 18.79
N ILE A 14 16.31 16.90 19.24
CA ILE A 14 16.82 18.14 18.65
C ILE A 14 17.28 17.85 17.22
N ALA A 15 18.13 16.84 17.05
CA ALA A 15 18.63 16.42 15.74
C ALA A 15 17.50 16.00 14.81
N ALA A 16 16.53 15.20 15.27
CA ALA A 16 15.37 14.81 14.48
C ALA A 16 14.52 16.02 14.05
N GLY A 17 14.31 16.99 14.93
CA GLY A 17 13.56 18.21 14.60
C GLY A 17 14.28 19.10 13.58
N GLN A 18 15.62 19.21 13.67
CA GLN A 18 16.42 19.93 12.68
C GLN A 18 16.42 19.23 11.32
N PHE A 19 16.58 17.90 11.31
CA PHE A 19 16.49 17.09 10.11
C PHE A 19 15.12 17.25 9.42
N TRP A 20 14.03 17.20 10.19
CA TRP A 20 12.68 17.38 9.65
C TRP A 20 12.50 18.75 8.97
N ALA A 21 12.95 19.84 9.62
CA ALA A 21 12.85 21.17 9.04
C ALA A 21 13.63 21.27 7.72
N GLN A 22 14.86 20.73 7.68
CA GLN A 22 15.65 20.70 6.45
C GLN A 22 14.98 19.83 5.36
N TYR A 23 14.38 18.71 5.74
CA TYR A 23 13.65 17.84 4.81
C TYR A 23 12.47 18.58 4.17
N GLU A 24 11.62 19.24 4.97
CA GLU A 24 10.50 20.04 4.45
C GLU A 24 10.97 21.17 3.52
N GLU A 25 12.00 21.92 3.91
CA GLU A 25 12.55 23.00 3.09
C GLU A 25 13.03 22.48 1.73
N VAL A 26 13.75 21.35 1.70
CA VAL A 26 14.23 20.74 0.45
C VAL A 26 13.07 20.24 -0.41
N THR A 27 12.08 19.56 0.18
CA THR A 27 10.92 19.05 -0.55
C THR A 27 10.08 20.20 -1.13
N GLN A 28 9.87 21.27 -0.39
CA GLN A 28 9.18 22.48 -0.88
C GLN A 28 9.97 23.17 -1.99
N LEU A 29 11.29 23.27 -1.87
CA LEU A 29 12.16 23.82 -2.91
C LEU A 29 12.14 22.97 -4.19
N GLN A 30 12.01 21.63 -4.09
CA GLN A 30 11.85 20.75 -5.25
C GLN A 30 10.47 20.88 -5.91
N GLY A 31 9.42 21.25 -5.16
CA GLY A 31 8.11 21.59 -5.74
C GLY A 31 8.10 22.96 -6.42
N ALA A 32 8.80 23.95 -5.84
CA ALA A 32 8.85 25.33 -6.34
C ALA A 32 9.86 25.50 -7.48
N GLY A 33 11.01 24.83 -7.41
CA GLY A 33 11.99 24.70 -8.47
C GLY A 33 11.49 23.65 -9.43
N GLY A 34 10.84 24.08 -10.51
CA GLY A 34 10.34 23.17 -11.54
C GLY A 34 11.36 22.11 -11.94
N ASN A 35 10.87 21.02 -12.53
CA ASN A 35 11.71 20.04 -13.20
C ASN A 35 12.66 20.72 -14.22
N ALA A 36 13.61 19.98 -14.82
CA ALA A 36 14.56 20.50 -15.81
C ALA A 36 13.93 21.28 -17.01
N LEU A 37 12.60 21.32 -17.09
CA LEU A 37 11.77 22.01 -18.08
C LEU A 37 11.11 23.31 -17.54
N GLY A 38 11.38 23.74 -16.30
CA GLY A 38 10.89 25.02 -15.76
C GLY A 38 9.40 25.08 -15.47
N VAL A 39 8.71 23.94 -15.41
CA VAL A 39 7.29 23.86 -15.04
C VAL A 39 7.19 23.56 -13.56
N ALA A 40 6.47 24.38 -12.80
CA ALA A 40 6.13 24.10 -11.41
C ALA A 40 5.42 22.74 -11.36
N SER A 41 6.07 21.75 -10.77
CA SER A 41 5.39 20.50 -10.43
C SER A 41 4.57 20.75 -9.17
N ALA A 42 3.42 20.09 -9.03
CA ALA A 42 2.80 20.01 -7.71
C ALA A 42 3.85 19.51 -6.71
N PRO A 43 3.88 20.05 -5.47
CA PRO A 43 4.75 19.53 -4.43
C PRO A 43 4.60 18.01 -4.36
N ALA A 44 5.72 17.30 -4.27
CA ALA A 44 5.69 15.85 -4.11
C ALA A 44 5.20 15.55 -2.69
N LEU A 45 3.88 15.54 -2.50
CA LEU A 45 3.26 15.20 -1.23
C LEU A 45 3.36 13.70 -1.02
N ASP A 46 3.92 13.29 0.11
CA ASP A 46 3.78 11.92 0.56
C ASP A 46 2.35 11.64 1.06
N ALA A 47 2.02 10.35 1.26
CA ALA A 47 0.68 9.97 1.67
C ALA A 47 0.27 10.52 3.06
N ALA A 48 1.24 10.80 3.94
CA ALA A 48 0.99 11.39 5.25
C ALA A 48 0.81 12.91 5.17
N GLU A 49 1.49 13.58 4.23
CA GLU A 49 1.39 15.01 4.00
C GLU A 49 0.05 15.44 3.39
N LEU A 50 -0.62 14.57 2.61
CA LEU A 50 -1.91 14.90 1.97
C LEU A 50 -2.96 15.45 2.94
N VAL A 51 -3.11 14.84 4.12
CA VAL A 51 -4.09 15.26 5.13
C VAL A 51 -3.67 16.60 5.73
N THR A 52 -2.38 16.74 6.07
CA THR A 52 -1.81 17.97 6.63
C THR A 52 -1.93 19.14 5.65
N SER A 53 -1.59 18.94 4.38
CA SER A 53 -1.69 19.97 3.34
C SER A 53 -3.14 20.36 3.07
N ALA A 54 -4.08 19.41 3.11
CA ALA A 54 -5.50 19.72 2.98
C ALA A 54 -6.01 20.57 4.15
N LEU A 55 -5.59 20.25 5.37
CA LEU A 55 -5.89 21.06 6.56
C LEU A 55 -5.35 22.47 6.44
N LEU A 56 -4.06 22.63 6.11
CA LEU A 56 -3.43 23.93 5.95
C LEU A 56 -4.14 24.76 4.87
N ALA A 57 -4.46 24.16 3.72
CA ALA A 57 -5.20 24.85 2.65
C ALA A 57 -6.58 25.35 3.12
N LEU A 58 -7.30 24.57 3.93
CA LEU A 58 -8.60 24.98 4.50
C LEU A 58 -8.46 26.00 5.64
N GLU A 59 -7.34 26.00 6.36
CA GLU A 59 -7.06 26.99 7.40
C GLU A 59 -6.69 28.35 6.80
N ASP A 60 -5.89 28.34 5.72
CA ASP A 60 -5.36 29.53 5.07
C ASP A 60 -6.34 30.20 4.09
N ASP A 61 -7.28 29.44 3.51
CA ASP A 61 -8.27 29.93 2.55
C ASP A 61 -9.71 29.76 3.07
N ASP A 62 -10.24 30.86 3.61
CA ASP A 62 -11.62 30.94 4.13
C ASP A 62 -12.68 30.65 3.05
N GLU A 63 -12.45 31.05 1.80
CA GLU A 63 -13.38 30.84 0.69
C GLU A 63 -13.44 29.36 0.31
N LEU A 64 -12.27 28.71 0.20
CA LEU A 64 -12.16 27.27 0.00
C LEU A 64 -12.86 26.52 1.14
N ARG A 65 -12.60 26.91 2.39
CA ARG A 65 -13.20 26.26 3.56
C ARG A 65 -14.72 26.36 3.54
N GLU A 66 -15.27 27.55 3.29
CA GLU A 66 -16.72 27.75 3.25
C GLU A 66 -17.37 27.02 2.08
N ARG A 67 -16.69 26.99 0.92
CA ARG A 67 -17.14 26.22 -0.25
C ARG A 67 -17.24 24.72 0.07
N GLU A 68 -16.22 24.13 0.67
CA GLU A 68 -16.24 22.70 1.01
C GLU A 68 -17.26 22.39 2.11
N ARG A 69 -17.40 23.27 3.12
CA ARG A 69 -18.43 23.18 4.16
C ARG A 69 -19.86 23.23 3.61
N THR A 70 -20.11 24.12 2.65
CA THR A 70 -21.41 24.23 1.98
C THR A 70 -21.68 23.01 1.09
N ARG A 71 -20.64 22.48 0.44
CA ARG A 71 -20.73 21.32 -0.44
C ARG A 71 -21.04 20.03 0.33
N VAL A 72 -20.42 19.82 1.48
CA VAL A 72 -20.59 18.60 2.29
C VAL A 72 -21.72 18.79 3.30
N ARG A 73 -22.95 18.53 2.86
CA ARG A 73 -24.13 18.65 3.72
C ARG A 73 -24.31 17.47 4.70
N HIS A 74 -23.86 16.28 4.32
CA HIS A 74 -23.95 15.07 5.14
C HIS A 74 -22.59 14.36 5.11
N LEU A 75 -22.03 14.10 6.30
CA LEU A 75 -20.73 13.47 6.45
C LEU A 75 -20.87 12.18 7.27
N PHE A 76 -20.54 11.06 6.65
CA PHE A 76 -20.50 9.74 7.27
C PHE A 76 -19.07 9.23 7.23
N VAL A 77 -18.52 8.90 8.38
CA VAL A 77 -17.16 8.39 8.51
C VAL A 77 -17.20 7.00 9.11
N ASP A 78 -16.80 6.01 8.32
CA ASP A 78 -16.65 4.63 8.76
C ASP A 78 -15.24 4.39 9.32
N ASP A 79 -15.07 3.31 10.09
CA ASP A 79 -13.80 2.94 10.73
C ASP A 79 -13.13 4.08 11.51
N ALA A 80 -13.91 4.96 12.15
CA ALA A 80 -13.40 6.17 12.81
C ALA A 80 -12.37 5.90 13.94
N HIS A 81 -12.35 4.68 14.47
CA HIS A 81 -11.36 4.19 15.43
C HIS A 81 -9.94 4.06 14.85
N HIS A 82 -9.79 4.15 13.52
CA HIS A 82 -8.52 4.15 12.80
C HIS A 82 -8.00 5.55 12.44
N LEU A 83 -8.76 6.61 12.75
CA LEU A 83 -8.31 7.97 12.45
C LEU A 83 -7.15 8.39 13.35
N ASP A 84 -6.18 9.08 12.76
CA ASP A 84 -5.17 9.82 13.50
C ASP A 84 -5.70 11.22 13.91
N PRO A 85 -4.96 11.98 14.75
CA PRO A 85 -5.39 13.30 15.18
C PRO A 85 -5.62 14.33 14.06
N LEU A 86 -4.84 14.27 12.98
CA LEU A 86 -4.97 15.19 11.84
C LEU A 86 -6.18 14.83 10.99
N GLN A 87 -6.37 13.54 10.69
CA GLN A 87 -7.57 13.07 10.00
C GLN A 87 -8.84 13.40 10.79
N THR A 88 -8.80 13.24 12.12
CA THR A 88 -9.90 13.64 13.01
C THR A 88 -10.17 15.15 12.92
N SER A 89 -9.11 15.96 12.89
CA SER A 89 -9.24 17.42 12.76
C SER A 89 -9.87 17.83 11.43
N LEU A 90 -9.47 17.19 10.32
CA LEU A 90 -10.02 17.45 8.99
C LEU A 90 -11.52 17.10 8.93
N VAL A 91 -11.87 15.91 9.41
CA VAL A 91 -13.25 15.45 9.46
C VAL A 91 -14.10 16.38 10.32
N ARG A 92 -13.61 16.84 11.47
CA ARG A 92 -14.32 17.80 12.33
C ARG A 92 -14.47 19.17 11.67
N MET A 93 -13.42 19.67 11.02
CA MET A 93 -13.43 20.97 10.35
C MET A 93 -14.55 21.08 9.30
N ILE A 94 -14.76 20.01 8.53
CA ILE A 94 -15.81 19.90 7.52
C ILE A 94 -17.15 19.54 8.17
N GLY A 95 -17.16 18.57 9.09
CA GLY A 95 -18.37 18.01 9.70
C GLY A 95 -19.11 18.96 10.64
N HIS A 96 -18.44 19.93 11.26
CA HIS A 96 -19.08 20.86 12.21
C HIS A 96 -20.20 21.73 11.60
N THR A 97 -20.18 21.94 10.29
CA THR A 97 -21.22 22.70 9.57
C THR A 97 -22.15 21.81 8.75
N ALA A 98 -21.88 20.50 8.71
CA ALA A 98 -22.75 19.56 8.04
C ALA A 98 -24.11 19.49 8.76
N ALA A 99 -25.18 19.31 8.01
CA ALA A 99 -26.51 19.07 8.57
C ALA A 99 -26.56 17.75 9.34
N GLU A 100 -25.75 16.79 8.93
CA GLU A 100 -25.59 15.49 9.57
C GLU A 100 -24.12 15.08 9.57
N PHE A 101 -23.61 14.71 10.74
CA PHE A 101 -22.25 14.24 10.92
C PHE A 101 -22.26 13.00 11.81
N VAL A 102 -21.98 11.84 11.20
CA VAL A 102 -21.99 10.54 11.86
C VAL A 102 -20.62 9.90 11.73
N VAL A 103 -20.08 9.48 12.87
CA VAL A 103 -18.86 8.67 12.95
C VAL A 103 -19.24 7.27 13.43
N ALA A 104 -18.78 6.24 12.73
CA ALA A 104 -19.02 4.85 13.02
C ALA A 104 -17.69 4.12 13.24
N GLY A 105 -17.66 3.20 14.20
CA GLY A 105 -16.45 2.46 14.51
C GLY A 105 -16.59 1.59 15.76
N ASP A 106 -15.54 0.81 16.03
CA ASP A 106 -15.40 -0.02 17.21
C ASP A 106 -14.02 0.28 17.85
N PRO A 107 -13.97 0.90 19.04
CA PRO A 107 -12.69 1.27 19.68
C PRO A 107 -11.80 0.05 19.95
N ASP A 108 -12.38 -1.14 20.12
CA ASP A 108 -11.63 -2.39 20.35
C ASP A 108 -11.00 -2.95 19.07
N GLN A 109 -11.34 -2.41 17.89
CA GLN A 109 -10.85 -2.87 16.59
C GLN A 109 -9.70 -2.01 16.04
N ASN A 110 -9.19 -1.05 16.80
CA ASN A 110 -8.04 -0.26 16.37
C ASN A 110 -6.77 -1.12 16.29
N VAL A 111 -6.36 -1.43 15.06
CA VAL A 111 -5.13 -2.14 14.75
C VAL A 111 -4.09 -1.27 14.04
N PHE A 112 -4.36 0.03 13.85
CA PHE A 112 -3.47 0.99 13.18
C PHE A 112 -2.78 1.99 14.13
N SER A 113 -2.75 1.72 15.44
CA SER A 113 -2.04 2.57 16.41
C SER A 113 -0.55 2.77 16.07
N PHE A 114 0.09 1.79 15.43
CA PHE A 114 1.47 1.90 14.94
C PHE A 114 1.64 2.94 13.81
N ARG A 115 0.55 3.39 13.19
CA ARG A 115 0.49 4.48 12.20
C ARG A 115 -0.06 5.78 12.78
N GLY A 116 -0.25 5.86 14.10
CA GLY A 116 -0.75 7.07 14.77
C GLY A 116 -2.27 7.12 14.97
N ALA A 117 -3.01 6.07 14.60
CA ALA A 117 -4.45 6.01 14.88
C ALA A 117 -4.73 6.04 16.39
N ASP A 118 -5.66 6.92 16.80
CA ASP A 118 -6.02 7.09 18.20
C ASP A 118 -7.53 6.87 18.40
N ALA A 119 -7.87 5.67 18.88
CA ALA A 119 -9.26 5.29 19.12
C ALA A 119 -9.93 6.08 20.25
N SER A 120 -9.15 6.76 21.12
CA SER A 120 -9.72 7.63 22.16
C SER A 120 -10.45 8.82 21.55
N LEU A 121 -9.97 9.35 20.42
CA LEU A 121 -10.62 10.45 19.71
C LEU A 121 -12.03 10.10 19.20
N PHE A 122 -12.25 8.82 18.90
CA PHE A 122 -13.56 8.27 18.57
C PHE A 122 -14.37 7.98 19.83
N ALA A 123 -13.79 7.30 20.83
CA ALA A 123 -14.49 6.94 22.07
C ALA A 123 -14.97 8.17 22.86
N ASP A 124 -14.20 9.26 22.83
CA ASP A 124 -14.48 10.52 23.53
C ASP A 124 -15.18 11.55 22.63
N ALA A 125 -15.66 11.14 21.45
CA ALA A 125 -16.35 12.05 20.52
C ALA A 125 -17.66 12.62 21.08
N ASP A 126 -18.28 11.91 22.02
CA ASP A 126 -19.54 12.26 22.67
C ASP A 126 -19.50 11.87 24.17
N PRO A 127 -18.78 12.63 25.03
CA PRO A 127 -18.45 12.21 26.39
C PRO A 127 -19.65 11.96 27.31
N ASP A 128 -20.80 12.59 27.04
CA ASP A 128 -22.05 12.38 27.77
C ASP A 128 -22.91 11.24 27.18
N GLY A 129 -22.52 10.71 26.02
CA GLY A 129 -23.22 9.65 25.29
C GLY A 129 -24.61 10.04 24.77
N SER A 130 -24.98 11.33 24.80
CA SER A 130 -26.32 11.81 24.47
C SER A 130 -26.72 11.56 23.01
N ARG A 131 -25.73 11.44 22.11
CA ARG A 131 -25.91 11.20 20.67
C ARG A 131 -25.30 9.87 20.23
N THR A 132 -24.82 9.06 21.17
CA THR A 132 -24.16 7.79 20.90
C THR A 132 -25.16 6.64 20.82
N VAL A 133 -25.22 5.98 19.66
CA VAL A 133 -26.01 4.76 19.48
C VAL A 133 -25.10 3.54 19.51
N THR A 134 -25.23 2.71 20.54
CA THR A 134 -24.46 1.45 20.64
C THR A 134 -25.21 0.31 19.97
N LEU A 135 -24.60 -0.26 18.91
CA LEU A 135 -25.12 -1.45 18.25
C LEU A 135 -24.64 -2.72 18.99
N THR A 136 -25.58 -3.51 19.49
CA THR A 136 -25.27 -4.69 20.32
C THR A 136 -25.57 -6.01 19.62
N THR A 137 -26.16 -6.01 18.43
CA THR A 137 -26.52 -7.27 17.73
C THR A 137 -25.48 -7.62 16.67
N SER A 138 -24.84 -8.79 16.77
CA SER A 138 -23.94 -9.28 15.73
C SER A 138 -24.68 -10.09 14.69
N HIS A 139 -24.83 -9.53 13.50
CA HIS A 139 -25.46 -10.19 12.35
C HIS A 139 -24.53 -11.15 11.59
N ARG A 140 -23.25 -11.20 11.95
CA ARG A 140 -22.22 -12.00 11.25
C ARG A 140 -21.78 -13.23 12.04
N LEU A 141 -21.60 -13.08 13.35
CA LEU A 141 -20.95 -14.13 14.15
C LEU A 141 -21.96 -15.20 14.58
N ALA A 142 -21.65 -16.45 14.25
CA ALA A 142 -22.35 -17.59 14.83
C ALA A 142 -22.20 -17.58 16.38
N PRO A 143 -23.20 -18.06 17.14
CA PRO A 143 -23.20 -17.98 18.60
C PRO A 143 -21.93 -18.51 19.28
N ALA A 144 -21.36 -19.62 18.81
CA ALA A 144 -20.13 -20.20 19.35
C ALA A 144 -18.90 -19.29 19.14
N VAL A 145 -18.77 -18.68 17.96
CA VAL A 145 -17.67 -17.77 17.62
C VAL A 145 -17.79 -16.48 18.44
N ARG A 146 -19.00 -15.92 18.52
CA ARG A 146 -19.29 -14.74 19.35
C ARG A 146 -18.89 -14.95 20.81
N LEU A 147 -19.20 -16.12 21.38
CA LEU A 147 -18.82 -16.43 22.75
C LEU A 147 -17.29 -16.44 22.95
N ALA A 148 -16.54 -16.98 21.99
CA ALA A 148 -15.08 -16.95 22.04
C ALA A 148 -14.54 -15.50 21.96
N VAL A 149 -15.06 -14.70 21.03
CA VAL A 149 -14.70 -13.28 20.89
C VAL A 149 -15.01 -12.50 22.16
N ALA A 150 -16.20 -12.67 22.75
CA ALA A 150 -16.61 -11.99 23.98
C ALA A 150 -15.70 -12.34 25.18
N LYS A 151 -15.25 -13.59 25.28
CA LYS A 151 -14.31 -14.02 26.33
C LYS A 151 -12.94 -13.36 26.18
N ILE A 152 -12.45 -13.19 24.96
CA ILE A 152 -11.19 -12.48 24.68
C ILE A 152 -11.35 -10.98 24.94
N GLY A 153 -12.44 -10.37 24.47
CA GLY A 153 -12.71 -8.94 24.71
C GLY A 153 -12.84 -8.60 26.20
N ALA A 154 -13.33 -9.53 27.03
CA ALA A 154 -13.41 -9.34 28.48
C ALA A 154 -12.04 -9.24 29.18
N THR A 155 -10.94 -9.63 28.52
CA THR A 155 -9.59 -9.46 29.05
C THR A 155 -8.94 -8.13 28.66
N LEU A 156 -9.58 -7.35 27.77
CA LEU A 156 -9.10 -6.02 27.39
C LEU A 156 -9.41 -4.99 28.49
N PRO A 157 -8.55 -3.97 28.67
CA PRO A 157 -8.78 -2.92 29.66
C PRO A 157 -10.08 -2.15 29.36
N GLY A 158 -10.65 -1.56 30.42
CA GLY A 158 -11.91 -0.81 30.36
C GLY A 158 -13.16 -1.69 30.38
N ALA A 159 -14.32 -1.07 30.57
CA ALA A 159 -15.62 -1.73 30.51
C ALA A 159 -16.50 -0.98 29.52
N SER A 160 -16.48 -1.41 28.26
CA SER A 160 -17.19 -0.70 27.20
C SER A 160 -18.55 -1.33 26.89
N PRO A 161 -19.66 -0.55 26.83
CA PRO A 161 -21.00 -1.06 26.52
C PRO A 161 -21.09 -1.84 25.20
N HIS A 162 -20.32 -1.44 24.18
CA HIS A 162 -20.30 -2.08 22.86
C HIS A 162 -19.82 -3.54 22.90
N ARG A 163 -19.10 -3.98 23.93
CA ARG A 163 -18.66 -5.38 24.09
C ARG A 163 -19.81 -6.34 24.43
N LYS A 164 -20.99 -5.82 24.84
CA LYS A 164 -22.17 -6.63 25.16
C LYS A 164 -22.91 -7.05 23.89
N ILE A 165 -22.25 -7.87 23.08
CA ILE A 165 -22.78 -8.33 21.79
C ILE A 165 -23.69 -9.54 21.98
N VAL A 166 -24.93 -9.45 21.50
CA VAL A 166 -25.95 -10.51 21.46
C VAL A 166 -26.14 -11.05 20.03
N PRO A 167 -26.51 -12.33 19.87
CA PRO A 167 -26.86 -12.86 18.56
C PRO A 167 -28.29 -12.43 18.16
N PRO A 168 -28.62 -12.36 16.86
CA PRO A 168 -29.99 -12.15 16.42
C PRO A 168 -30.87 -13.31 16.87
N LYS A 169 -32.17 -13.03 17.04
CA LYS A 169 -33.16 -14.05 17.43
C LYS A 169 -33.13 -15.21 16.43
N GLY A 170 -33.06 -16.44 16.94
CA GLY A 170 -33.03 -17.65 16.13
C GLY A 170 -31.66 -18.04 15.56
N ALA A 171 -30.60 -17.27 15.83
CA ALA A 171 -29.24 -17.65 15.42
C ALA A 171 -28.79 -18.94 16.14
N THR A 172 -28.33 -19.92 15.38
CA THR A 172 -27.83 -21.20 15.88
C THR A 172 -26.52 -21.57 15.19
N GLY A 173 -25.79 -22.55 15.74
CA GLY A 173 -24.61 -23.12 15.10
C GLY A 173 -23.28 -22.41 15.38
N GLY A 174 -22.31 -22.71 14.52
CA GLY A 174 -20.90 -22.35 14.68
C GLY A 174 -20.10 -23.33 15.54
N ASN A 175 -18.80 -23.41 15.29
CA ASN A 175 -17.86 -24.20 16.08
C ASN A 175 -16.53 -23.44 16.18
N VAL A 176 -15.91 -23.50 17.36
CA VAL A 176 -14.56 -22.99 17.59
C VAL A 176 -13.71 -24.16 18.08
N ARG A 177 -12.64 -24.49 17.34
CA ARG A 177 -11.71 -25.55 17.68
C ARG A 177 -10.31 -24.99 17.81
N VAL A 178 -9.59 -25.43 18.83
CA VAL A 178 -8.18 -25.14 19.01
C VAL A 178 -7.41 -26.44 18.79
N ARG A 179 -6.34 -26.37 18.00
CA ARG A 179 -5.50 -27.52 17.71
C ARG A 179 -4.03 -27.10 17.78
N VAL A 180 -3.24 -27.86 18.51
CA VAL A 180 -1.79 -27.67 18.61
C VAL A 180 -1.12 -28.68 17.70
N MET A 181 -0.13 -28.21 16.93
CA MET A 181 0.61 -29.00 15.95
C MET A 181 2.08 -29.07 16.36
N PRO A 182 2.75 -30.21 16.14
CA PRO A 182 4.12 -30.40 16.59
C PRO A 182 5.13 -29.59 15.78
N THR A 183 4.80 -29.25 14.52
CA THR A 183 5.66 -28.46 13.64
C THR A 183 4.83 -27.55 12.73
N PRO A 184 5.41 -26.45 12.19
CA PRO A 184 4.74 -25.62 11.19
C PRO A 184 4.35 -26.38 9.91
N ALA A 185 5.12 -27.41 9.53
CA ALA A 185 4.79 -28.25 8.38
C ALA A 185 3.57 -29.15 8.65
N ALA A 186 3.46 -29.70 9.86
CA ALA A 186 2.29 -30.47 10.28
C ALA A 186 1.05 -29.57 10.36
N GLU A 187 1.19 -28.36 10.88
CA GLU A 187 0.14 -27.34 10.90
C GLU A 187 -0.35 -27.01 9.48
N ALA A 188 0.56 -26.67 8.57
CA ALA A 188 0.22 -26.34 7.19
C ALA A 188 -0.48 -27.51 6.47
N SER A 189 -0.01 -28.74 6.68
CA SER A 189 -0.61 -29.94 6.10
C SER A 189 -2.01 -30.20 6.65
N TRP A 190 -2.20 -30.01 7.96
CA TRP A 190 -3.50 -30.13 8.60
C TRP A 190 -4.48 -29.06 8.11
N ILE A 191 -4.06 -27.79 8.02
CA ILE A 191 -4.88 -26.71 7.47
C ILE A 191 -5.32 -27.07 6.06
N ALA A 192 -4.39 -27.49 5.18
CA ALA A 192 -4.71 -27.87 3.80
C ALA A 192 -5.74 -29.00 3.71
N ASP A 193 -5.62 -30.04 4.55
CA ASP A 193 -6.63 -31.11 4.65
C ASP A 193 -7.99 -30.58 5.11
N GLN A 194 -8.04 -29.70 6.11
CA GLN A 194 -9.32 -29.13 6.58
C GLN A 194 -9.99 -28.25 5.54
N LEU A 195 -9.24 -27.38 4.83
CA LEU A 195 -9.82 -26.53 3.78
C LEU A 195 -10.36 -27.39 2.64
N ARG A 196 -9.63 -28.45 2.27
CA ARG A 196 -10.06 -29.38 1.23
C ARG A 196 -11.32 -30.17 1.63
N ARG A 197 -11.44 -30.60 2.89
CA ARG A 197 -12.66 -31.24 3.40
C ARG A 197 -13.85 -30.29 3.38
N ALA A 198 -13.67 -29.07 3.88
CA ALA A 198 -14.71 -28.05 3.87
C ALA A 198 -15.23 -27.80 2.44
N HIS A 199 -14.34 -27.75 1.45
CA HIS A 199 -14.75 -27.57 0.06
C HIS A 199 -15.38 -28.82 -0.57
N LEU A 200 -14.72 -29.98 -0.49
CA LEU A 200 -15.13 -31.18 -1.23
C LEU A 200 -16.26 -31.97 -0.55
N VAL A 201 -16.34 -31.91 0.78
CA VAL A 201 -17.31 -32.67 1.58
C VAL A 201 -18.47 -31.77 2.00
N ASP A 202 -18.15 -30.61 2.57
CA ASP A 202 -19.18 -29.70 3.11
C ASP A 202 -19.69 -28.70 2.05
N GLY A 203 -19.10 -28.69 0.85
CA GLY A 203 -19.55 -27.87 -0.29
C GLY A 203 -19.24 -26.38 -0.15
N VAL A 204 -18.38 -25.96 0.78
CA VAL A 204 -18.07 -24.54 1.02
C VAL A 204 -17.23 -23.97 -0.14
N PRO A 205 -17.64 -22.87 -0.79
CA PRO A 205 -16.83 -22.24 -1.84
C PRO A 205 -15.47 -21.79 -1.32
N TRP A 206 -14.42 -21.89 -2.14
CA TRP A 206 -13.07 -21.42 -1.75
C TRP A 206 -13.04 -19.96 -1.32
N SER A 207 -13.87 -19.11 -1.93
CA SER A 207 -14.01 -17.68 -1.61
C SER A 207 -14.57 -17.41 -0.21
N GLU A 208 -15.18 -18.39 0.43
CA GLU A 208 -15.73 -18.29 1.80
C GLU A 208 -14.77 -18.87 2.85
N ILE A 209 -13.59 -19.34 2.44
CA ILE A 209 -12.59 -19.94 3.30
C ILE A 209 -11.38 -18.99 3.39
N ALA A 210 -10.97 -18.62 4.61
CA ALA A 210 -9.82 -17.76 4.85
C ALA A 210 -8.84 -18.39 5.84
N VAL A 211 -7.54 -18.16 5.62
CA VAL A 211 -6.48 -18.46 6.58
C VAL A 211 -5.79 -17.16 6.98
N LEU A 212 -5.95 -16.76 8.25
CA LEU A 212 -5.34 -15.56 8.80
C LEU A 212 -4.01 -15.91 9.46
N VAL A 213 -2.93 -15.25 9.04
CA VAL A 213 -1.59 -15.41 9.62
C VAL A 213 -1.08 -14.08 10.16
N ARG A 214 -0.38 -14.11 11.31
CA ARG A 214 0.14 -12.88 11.94
C ARG A 214 1.27 -12.22 11.14
N SER A 215 2.16 -13.02 10.57
CA SER A 215 3.32 -12.55 9.80
C SER A 215 3.49 -13.40 8.55
N PRO A 216 3.05 -12.92 7.37
CA PRO A 216 3.18 -13.67 6.12
C PRO A 216 4.62 -14.09 5.83
N ALA A 217 5.60 -13.22 6.08
CA ALA A 217 7.01 -13.46 5.78
C ALA A 217 7.55 -14.80 6.37
N ARG A 218 7.03 -15.24 7.52
CA ARG A 218 7.49 -16.47 8.19
C ARG A 218 6.65 -17.70 7.86
N THR A 219 5.34 -17.52 7.73
CA THR A 219 4.39 -18.65 7.66
C THR A 219 3.95 -18.96 6.23
N PHE A 220 3.95 -17.96 5.34
CA PHE A 220 3.31 -18.06 4.04
C PHE A 220 3.96 -19.12 3.14
N LEU A 221 5.29 -19.20 3.07
CA LEU A 221 5.96 -20.16 2.18
C LEU A 221 5.66 -21.62 2.54
N VAL A 222 5.62 -21.95 3.84
CA VAL A 222 5.30 -23.33 4.30
C VAL A 222 3.84 -23.66 4.00
N LEU A 223 2.93 -22.72 4.30
CA LEU A 223 1.50 -22.87 4.02
C LEU A 223 1.22 -22.98 2.51
N GLN A 224 1.83 -22.13 1.69
CA GLN A 224 1.69 -22.11 0.24
C GLN A 224 2.07 -23.46 -0.37
N ARG A 225 3.18 -24.06 0.07
CA ARG A 225 3.62 -25.38 -0.40
C ARG A 225 2.59 -26.47 -0.05
N ALA A 226 2.10 -26.49 1.19
CA ALA A 226 1.12 -27.47 1.63
C ALA A 226 -0.22 -27.33 0.89
N LEU A 227 -0.73 -26.10 0.74
CA LEU A 227 -1.95 -25.81 0.00
C LEU A 227 -1.84 -26.20 -1.48
N ARG A 228 -0.73 -25.85 -2.14
CA ARG A 228 -0.47 -26.25 -3.54
C ARG A 228 -0.39 -27.77 -3.70
N ALA A 229 0.33 -28.45 -2.79
CA ALA A 229 0.43 -29.92 -2.81
C ALA A 229 -0.94 -30.60 -2.62
N ALA A 230 -1.84 -29.99 -1.84
CA ALA A 230 -3.19 -30.49 -1.61
C ALA A 230 -4.20 -30.11 -2.72
N GLY A 231 -3.80 -29.29 -3.71
CA GLY A 231 -4.68 -28.79 -4.77
C GLY A 231 -5.64 -27.69 -4.30
N VAL A 232 -5.32 -26.99 -3.21
CA VAL A 232 -6.11 -25.87 -2.69
C VAL A 232 -5.71 -24.58 -3.40
N PRO A 233 -6.63 -23.88 -4.08
CA PRO A 233 -6.35 -22.59 -4.71
C PRO A 233 -6.11 -21.51 -3.64
N ILE A 234 -5.20 -20.59 -3.93
CA ILE A 234 -4.86 -19.47 -3.06
C ILE A 234 -5.28 -18.20 -3.79
N GLY A 235 -6.31 -17.52 -3.30
CA GLY A 235 -6.67 -16.18 -3.77
C GLY A 235 -5.59 -15.20 -3.31
N SER A 236 -4.71 -14.80 -4.24
CA SER A 236 -3.62 -13.83 -4.10
C SER A 236 -3.25 -13.40 -2.68
N ALA A 237 -2.38 -14.18 -2.04
CA ALA A 237 -1.52 -13.72 -0.94
C ALA A 237 -0.09 -13.46 -1.46
N THR A 238 0.06 -13.24 -2.76
CA THR A 238 1.27 -12.64 -3.31
C THR A 238 1.21 -11.17 -2.98
N GLU A 239 2.28 -10.65 -2.38
CA GLU A 239 2.59 -9.22 -2.49
C GLU A 239 2.45 -8.86 -3.97
N GLU A 240 1.31 -8.31 -4.38
CA GLU A 240 1.19 -7.74 -5.70
C GLU A 240 2.21 -6.62 -5.70
N LEU A 241 3.34 -6.85 -6.39
CA LEU A 241 4.20 -5.76 -6.83
C LEU A 241 3.25 -4.66 -7.28
N PRO A 242 3.37 -3.42 -6.75
CA PRO A 242 2.54 -2.31 -7.18
C PRO A 242 2.42 -2.35 -8.69
N LEU A 243 1.25 -2.11 -9.26
CA LEU A 243 1.00 -2.35 -10.68
C LEU A 243 2.12 -1.78 -11.57
N ALA A 244 2.63 -0.59 -11.23
CA ALA A 244 3.74 0.08 -11.92
C ALA A 244 5.10 -0.67 -11.89
N LYS A 245 5.32 -1.55 -10.91
CA LYS A 245 6.50 -2.41 -10.77
C LYS A 245 6.32 -3.79 -11.37
N GLN A 246 5.13 -4.16 -11.84
CA GLN A 246 4.92 -5.45 -12.48
C GLN A 246 5.75 -5.52 -13.78
N PRO A 247 6.45 -6.64 -14.06
CA PRO A 247 7.29 -6.76 -15.26
C PRO A 247 6.57 -6.51 -16.58
N ALA A 248 5.25 -6.77 -16.64
CA ALA A 248 4.43 -6.50 -17.82
C ALA A 248 4.08 -5.00 -17.99
N VAL A 249 4.01 -4.24 -16.90
CA VAL A 249 3.54 -2.83 -16.89
C VAL A 249 4.71 -1.85 -16.90
N ARG A 250 5.78 -2.16 -16.15
CA ARG A 250 6.95 -1.30 -15.99
C ARG A 250 7.56 -0.86 -17.32
N PRO A 251 7.75 -1.73 -18.33
CA PRO A 251 8.30 -1.33 -19.64
C PRO A 251 7.39 -0.34 -20.37
N LEU A 252 6.07 -0.55 -20.35
CA LEU A 252 5.10 0.36 -20.98
C LEU A 252 5.13 1.75 -20.33
N LEU A 253 5.16 1.81 -19.00
CA LEU A 253 5.27 3.09 -18.28
C LEU A 253 6.61 3.78 -18.55
N ALA A 254 7.70 3.02 -18.69
CA ALA A 254 8.99 3.58 -19.04
C ALA A 254 8.96 4.23 -20.43
N VAL A 255 8.39 3.56 -21.45
CA VAL A 255 8.23 4.13 -22.80
C VAL A 255 7.38 5.41 -22.76
N LEU A 256 6.26 5.42 -22.03
CA LEU A 256 5.40 6.60 -21.92
C LEU A 256 6.11 7.79 -21.25
N LYS A 257 7.01 7.54 -20.28
CA LYS A 257 7.83 8.58 -19.66
C LYS A 257 8.94 9.10 -20.57
N LEU A 258 9.49 8.23 -21.41
CA LEU A 258 10.53 8.58 -22.39
C LEU A 258 9.98 9.35 -23.58
N ALA A 259 8.70 9.18 -23.93
CA ALA A 259 8.09 9.88 -25.06
C ALA A 259 8.19 11.43 -24.98
N PRO A 260 7.86 12.08 -23.84
CA PRO A 260 8.07 13.52 -23.68
C PRO A 260 9.50 13.92 -23.28
N ALA A 261 10.33 12.97 -22.82
CA ALA A 261 11.66 13.22 -22.27
C ALA A 261 12.67 12.10 -22.64
N PRO A 262 13.08 11.99 -23.93
CA PRO A 262 13.95 10.92 -24.40
C PRO A 262 15.36 10.91 -23.76
N GLU A 263 15.78 12.06 -23.23
CA GLU A 263 17.03 12.24 -22.51
C GLU A 263 17.13 11.44 -21.21
N LEU A 264 15.99 11.02 -20.65
CA LEU A 264 15.93 10.16 -19.46
C LEU A 264 16.30 8.70 -19.74
N LEU A 265 16.48 8.30 -21.00
CA LEU A 265 16.93 6.95 -21.33
C LEU A 265 18.39 6.77 -20.87
N ASP A 266 18.60 5.96 -19.86
CA ASP A 266 19.91 5.49 -19.40
C ASP A 266 20.14 4.01 -19.79
N VAL A 267 21.31 3.48 -19.44
CA VAL A 267 21.68 2.10 -19.76
C VAL A 267 20.77 1.08 -19.08
N ASP A 268 20.36 1.32 -17.85
CA ASP A 268 19.53 0.40 -17.07
C ASP A 268 18.11 0.30 -17.67
N LEU A 269 17.54 1.44 -18.08
CA LEU A 269 16.27 1.50 -18.79
C LEU A 269 16.38 0.87 -20.18
N ALA A 270 17.47 1.13 -20.91
CA ALA A 270 17.72 0.51 -22.21
C ALA A 270 17.74 -1.02 -22.11
N GLU A 271 18.52 -1.58 -21.20
CA GLU A 271 18.58 -3.03 -20.99
C GLU A 271 17.23 -3.60 -20.54
N MET A 272 16.53 -2.91 -19.65
CA MET A 272 15.22 -3.33 -19.17
C MET A 272 14.18 -3.37 -20.30
N LEU A 273 14.14 -2.36 -21.17
CA LEU A 273 13.23 -2.31 -22.31
C LEU A 273 13.53 -3.41 -23.32
N LEU A 274 14.82 -3.59 -23.68
CA LEU A 274 15.25 -4.63 -24.60
C LEU A 274 14.95 -6.03 -24.09
N SER A 275 15.15 -6.26 -22.78
CA SER A 275 14.90 -7.56 -22.16
C SER A 275 13.43 -7.79 -21.78
N SER A 276 12.56 -6.80 -22.02
CA SER A 276 11.13 -6.90 -21.74
C SER A 276 10.37 -7.57 -22.89
N ALA A 277 9.06 -7.77 -22.71
CA ALA A 277 8.18 -8.22 -23.79
C ALA A 277 8.11 -7.26 -24.99
N LEU A 278 8.62 -6.03 -24.87
CA LEU A 278 8.70 -5.06 -25.96
C LEU A 278 9.87 -5.34 -26.91
N GLY A 279 11.07 -5.62 -26.38
CA GLY A 279 12.26 -5.91 -27.20
C GLY A 279 12.59 -7.40 -27.35
N GLY A 280 12.07 -8.26 -26.48
CA GLY A 280 12.22 -9.72 -26.58
C GLY A 280 13.65 -10.26 -26.45
N ALA A 281 14.63 -9.44 -26.03
CA ALA A 281 16.02 -9.86 -25.92
C ALA A 281 16.21 -10.84 -24.76
N ASP A 282 16.65 -12.05 -25.05
CA ASP A 282 17.27 -12.90 -24.03
C ASP A 282 18.70 -12.40 -23.71
N PRO A 283 19.35 -12.88 -22.64
CA PRO A 283 20.71 -12.46 -22.28
C PRO A 283 21.75 -12.69 -23.40
N LEU A 284 21.50 -13.64 -24.30
CA LEU A 284 22.42 -13.93 -25.41
C LEU A 284 22.22 -12.94 -26.56
N ALA A 285 20.98 -12.60 -26.91
CA ALA A 285 20.61 -11.60 -27.89
C ALA A 285 21.13 -10.21 -27.47
N LEU A 286 20.95 -9.83 -26.20
CA LEU A 286 21.49 -8.57 -25.67
C LEU A 286 23.02 -8.53 -25.77
N ARG A 287 23.70 -9.65 -25.47
CA ARG A 287 25.16 -9.75 -25.62
C ARG A 287 25.61 -9.69 -27.08
N ARG A 288 24.85 -10.27 -28.02
CA ARG A 288 25.13 -10.19 -29.46
C ARG A 288 24.99 -8.75 -29.95
N LEU A 289 23.89 -8.07 -29.61
CA LEU A 289 23.66 -6.67 -29.92
C LEU A 289 24.82 -5.78 -29.43
N ARG A 290 25.17 -5.86 -28.14
CA ARG A 290 26.29 -5.09 -27.56
C ARG A 290 27.62 -5.34 -28.27
N ARG A 291 27.91 -6.58 -28.66
CA ARG A 291 29.12 -6.94 -29.43
C ARG A 291 29.10 -6.40 -30.85
N GLY A 292 27.95 -6.49 -31.53
CA GLY A 292 27.76 -5.96 -32.88
C GLY A 292 27.98 -4.44 -32.91
N LEU A 293 27.35 -3.72 -31.98
CA LEU A 293 27.50 -2.27 -31.81
C LEU A 293 28.97 -1.90 -31.58
N ARG A 294 29.66 -2.59 -30.66
CA ARG A 294 31.07 -2.33 -30.37
C ARG A 294 32.00 -2.63 -31.55
N ARG A 295 31.69 -3.66 -32.34
CA ARG A 295 32.44 -3.99 -33.57
C ARG A 295 32.32 -2.87 -34.61
N LEU A 296 31.12 -2.32 -34.81
CA LEU A 296 30.91 -1.20 -35.73
C LEU A 296 31.63 0.07 -35.27
N GLU A 297 31.55 0.38 -33.98
CA GLU A 297 32.24 1.53 -33.39
C GLU A 297 33.77 1.43 -33.60
N LEU A 298 34.36 0.27 -33.34
CA LEU A 298 35.80 0.05 -33.52
C LEU A 298 36.21 0.12 -35.00
N ALA A 299 35.37 -0.38 -35.91
CA ALA A 299 35.61 -0.30 -37.35
C ALA A 299 35.57 1.15 -37.88
N GLY A 300 34.74 2.00 -37.26
CA GLY A 300 34.67 3.44 -37.53
C GLY A 300 35.76 4.27 -36.84
N GLY A 301 36.68 3.65 -36.10
CA GLY A 301 37.73 4.33 -35.34
C GLY A 301 37.27 4.98 -34.02
N GLY A 302 36.04 4.71 -33.60
CA GLY A 302 35.46 5.22 -32.36
C GLY A 302 35.91 4.47 -31.11
N GLN A 303 35.65 5.06 -29.94
CA GLN A 303 36.10 4.55 -28.64
C GLN A 303 34.94 4.36 -27.64
N ARG A 304 33.70 4.70 -28.00
CA ARG A 304 32.53 4.73 -27.10
C ARG A 304 32.21 3.38 -26.46
N SER A 305 31.74 3.40 -25.22
CA SER A 305 31.43 2.17 -24.47
C SER A 305 30.24 1.42 -25.07
N SER A 306 30.10 0.12 -24.77
CA SER A 306 28.92 -0.65 -25.18
C SER A 306 27.62 -0.16 -24.54
N ASP A 307 27.70 0.59 -23.44
CA ASP A 307 26.54 1.18 -22.75
C ASP A 307 26.06 2.43 -23.48
N GLU A 308 26.99 3.32 -23.86
CA GLU A 308 26.70 4.50 -24.68
C GLU A 308 26.06 4.11 -26.01
N LEU A 309 26.65 3.12 -26.70
CA LEU A 309 26.15 2.63 -27.99
C LEU A 309 24.76 1.98 -27.88
N LEU A 310 24.44 1.36 -26.74
CA LEU A 310 23.14 0.74 -26.52
C LEU A 310 22.04 1.78 -26.36
N VAL A 311 22.32 2.85 -25.60
CA VAL A 311 21.40 3.98 -25.42
C VAL A 311 21.21 4.72 -26.75
N GLU A 312 22.29 4.94 -27.50
CA GLU A 312 22.23 5.55 -28.83
C GLU A 312 21.39 4.73 -29.81
N ALA A 313 21.55 3.40 -29.82
CA ALA A 313 20.79 2.51 -30.70
C ALA A 313 19.27 2.58 -30.49
N LEU A 314 18.81 2.85 -29.26
CA LEU A 314 17.40 3.06 -28.94
C LEU A 314 16.92 4.49 -29.19
N ARG A 315 17.82 5.49 -29.18
CA ARG A 315 17.48 6.89 -29.48
C ARG A 315 17.46 7.20 -30.97
N GLY A 316 18.34 6.57 -31.75
CA GLY A 316 18.51 6.81 -33.18
C GLY A 316 18.85 5.50 -33.90
N GLY A 317 17.93 5.03 -34.74
CA GLY A 317 18.05 3.74 -35.45
C GLY A 317 19.16 3.67 -36.51
N ASP A 318 19.89 4.76 -36.76
CA ASP A 318 20.91 4.84 -37.82
C ASP A 318 22.07 3.87 -37.61
N ILE A 319 22.46 3.62 -36.35
CA ILE A 319 23.51 2.65 -35.99
C ILE A 319 23.08 1.19 -36.22
N LEU A 320 21.77 0.91 -36.29
CA LEU A 320 21.24 -0.43 -36.51
C LEU A 320 21.38 -0.90 -37.97
N ALA A 321 21.53 0.03 -38.92
CA ALA A 321 21.66 -0.31 -40.35
C ALA A 321 22.95 -1.08 -40.67
N GLY A 322 23.99 -0.94 -39.84
CA GLY A 322 25.26 -1.67 -39.99
C GLY A 322 25.29 -3.04 -39.31
N LEU A 323 24.26 -3.40 -38.54
CA LEU A 323 24.18 -4.66 -37.81
C LEU A 323 23.56 -5.77 -38.68
N ALA A 324 23.94 -7.02 -38.41
CA ALA A 324 23.21 -8.15 -38.98
C ALA A 324 21.77 -8.19 -38.43
N ASP A 325 20.81 -8.71 -39.19
CA ASP A 325 19.41 -8.74 -38.76
C ASP A 325 19.20 -9.45 -37.42
N ALA A 326 19.92 -10.55 -37.18
CA ALA A 326 19.90 -11.29 -35.91
C ALA A 326 20.58 -10.55 -34.73
N GLU A 327 21.33 -9.48 -35.00
CA GLU A 327 21.93 -8.61 -33.98
C GLU A 327 21.02 -7.40 -33.69
N ALA A 328 20.27 -6.91 -34.68
CA ALA A 328 19.37 -5.76 -34.57
C ALA A 328 17.94 -6.11 -34.13
N GLU A 329 17.53 -7.38 -34.25
CA GLU A 329 16.18 -7.88 -33.94
C GLU A 329 15.58 -7.31 -32.64
N PRO A 330 16.30 -7.25 -31.50
CA PRO A 330 15.67 -6.80 -30.25
C PRO A 330 15.36 -5.30 -30.17
N VAL A 331 15.89 -4.50 -31.10
CA VAL A 331 15.75 -3.04 -31.15
C VAL A 331 14.73 -2.60 -32.20
N ARG A 332 14.35 -3.49 -33.14
CA ARG A 332 13.39 -3.22 -34.22
C ARG A 332 11.96 -3.51 -33.78
#